data_AF-A0A1S2MAX2-F1
#
_entry.id   AF-A0A1S2MAX2-F1
#
_cell.length_a   1.000
_cell.length_b   1.000
_cell.length_c   1.000
_cell.angle_alpha   90.00
_cell.angle_beta   90.00
_cell.angle_gamma   90.00
#
_symmetry.space_group_name_H-M   'P 1'
#
loop_
_entity.id
_entity.type
_entity.pdbx_description
1 polymer ?
#
loop_
_entity_poly.entity_id
_entity_poly.type
_entity_poly.pdbx_seq_one_letter_code
_entity_poly.pdbx_strand_id
1 'polypeptide(L)'
;MIKAGLKWMFLIIGTMIGAGYASGRELWEFFGNESGVAIILFTFLFSICCAVIMSICYSQKTIHYIPVLQLLMGKKLTSLYDYMIILYLFSTTVIMLAGGGATLEVLNFPYWVGIIIIAGLLVLLFVWDTKGITSMNSFIIPVLITFLIVILFSFQMLDGFSINFTIYEQRNWPAAFTFTALNILPLVAVLAGIGKEIKTKGEVWIASIGSGVVLGGISFLYNESLIKVAHDIMFYEIPLFAILKHYPYYMVLVMSFLLWVAIYTTAASGVFGLTTRFRKYVSVPLWTLALMILLTMIPLTTIGFSTLIAVLYPLYGILNLYILASILLYPIVKKYSNVT
;
A
#
# COMPACT_ATOMS: atom_id res chain seq x y z
N MET A 1 24.23 5.87 -11.39
CA MET A 1 23.96 5.34 -10.03
C MET A 1 22.95 6.21 -9.28
N ILE A 2 23.25 7.45 -8.87
CA ILE A 2 22.35 8.28 -8.04
C ILE A 2 20.97 8.49 -8.69
N LYS A 3 20.92 8.99 -9.92
CA LYS A 3 19.67 9.22 -10.65
C LYS A 3 18.79 7.95 -10.78
N ALA A 4 19.41 6.80 -11.03
CA ALA A 4 18.70 5.52 -11.14
C ALA A 4 18.25 5.00 -9.76
N GLY A 5 19.08 5.13 -8.73
CA GLY A 5 18.71 4.81 -7.35
C GLY A 5 17.52 5.63 -6.87
N LEU A 6 17.49 6.94 -7.14
CA LEU A 6 16.34 7.81 -6.86
C LEU A 6 15.09 7.40 -7.65
N LYS A 7 15.24 7.02 -8.92
CA LYS A 7 14.11 6.48 -9.72
C LYS A 7 13.47 5.27 -9.03
N TRP A 8 14.29 4.31 -8.57
CA TRP A 8 13.79 3.13 -7.86
C TRP A 8 13.23 3.47 -6.48
N MET A 9 13.82 4.44 -5.78
CA MET A 9 13.29 4.98 -4.53
C MET A 9 11.86 5.51 -4.71
N PHE A 10 11.62 6.36 -5.70
CA PHE A 10 10.27 6.88 -5.99
C PHE A 10 9.29 5.80 -6.42
N LEU A 11 9.75 4.77 -7.15
CA LEU A 11 8.93 3.62 -7.48
C LEU A 11 8.50 2.87 -6.20
N ILE A 12 9.41 2.62 -5.27
CA ILE A 12 9.10 1.97 -3.98
C ILE A 12 8.12 2.83 -3.18
N ILE A 13 8.42 4.12 -3.01
CA ILE A 13 7.56 5.05 -2.26
C ILE A 13 6.15 5.09 -2.86
N GLY A 14 6.04 5.22 -4.19
CA GLY A 14 4.74 5.26 -4.87
C GLY A 14 4.00 3.91 -4.85
N THR A 15 4.70 2.80 -4.64
CA THR A 15 4.06 1.49 -4.45
C THR A 15 3.50 1.35 -3.04
N MET A 16 4.20 1.90 -2.04
CA MET A 16 3.79 1.80 -0.62
C MET A 16 2.74 2.83 -0.24
N ILE A 17 2.83 4.06 -0.75
CA ILE A 17 1.80 5.10 -0.54
C ILE A 17 0.66 4.85 -1.53
N GLY A 18 -0.12 3.82 -1.25
CA GLY A 18 -1.38 3.53 -1.92
C GLY A 18 -2.55 4.30 -1.31
N ALA A 19 -3.76 3.99 -1.77
CA ALA A 19 -4.98 4.62 -1.28
C ALA A 19 -5.22 4.41 0.23
N GLY A 20 -4.97 3.20 0.75
CA GLY A 20 -5.16 2.93 2.18
C GLY A 20 -4.16 3.71 3.05
N TYR A 21 -2.88 3.76 2.66
CA TYR A 21 -1.87 4.58 3.32
C TYR A 21 -2.25 6.06 3.28
N ALA A 22 -2.56 6.60 2.10
CA ALA A 22 -2.88 8.01 1.91
C ALA A 22 -4.18 8.43 2.59
N SER A 23 -5.11 7.50 2.83
CA SER A 23 -6.31 7.74 3.61
C SER A 23 -6.01 7.99 5.11
N GLY A 24 -4.84 7.55 5.59
CA GLY A 24 -4.45 7.55 6.99
C GLY A 24 -4.99 6.36 7.79
N ARG A 25 -5.90 5.56 7.21
CA ARG A 25 -6.51 4.41 7.90
C ARG A 25 -5.50 3.30 8.20
N GLU A 26 -4.59 3.00 7.28
CA GLU A 26 -3.52 2.02 7.52
C GLU A 26 -2.62 2.44 8.68
N LEU A 27 -2.13 3.68 8.67
CA LEU A 27 -1.23 4.15 9.73
C LEU A 27 -1.92 4.20 11.08
N TRP A 28 -3.19 4.62 11.11
CA TRP A 28 -3.98 4.61 12.34
C TRP A 28 -4.16 3.20 12.90
N GLU A 29 -4.45 2.23 12.03
CA GLU A 29 -4.71 0.84 12.45
C GLU A 29 -3.47 0.18 13.05
N PHE A 30 -2.29 0.43 12.48
CA PHE A 30 -1.06 -0.23 12.94
C PHE A 30 -0.30 0.56 13.98
N PHE A 31 -0.20 1.89 13.85
CA PHE A 31 0.61 2.71 14.74
C PHE A 31 -0.25 3.38 15.81
N GLY A 32 -0.98 4.45 15.50
CA GLY A 32 -1.74 5.17 16.52
C GLY A 32 -0.85 5.59 17.72
N ASN A 33 -1.43 5.61 18.93
CA ASN A 33 -0.72 6.02 20.14
C ASN A 33 0.46 5.08 20.48
N GLU A 34 1.50 5.61 21.14
CA GLU A 34 2.66 4.82 21.63
C GLU A 34 3.44 4.05 20.56
N SER A 35 3.52 4.60 19.34
CA SER A 35 4.09 3.91 18.16
C SER A 35 5.33 4.54 17.54
N GLY A 36 5.92 5.54 18.19
CA GLY A 36 7.15 6.16 17.69
C GLY A 36 8.28 5.15 17.46
N VAL A 37 8.48 4.21 18.40
CA VAL A 37 9.46 3.11 18.27
C VAL A 37 9.04 2.12 17.18
N ALA A 38 7.74 1.84 17.03
CA ALA A 38 7.23 0.97 15.98
C ALA A 38 7.57 1.51 14.58
N ILE A 39 7.45 2.83 14.37
CA ILE A 39 7.74 3.50 13.09
C ILE A 39 9.25 3.51 12.81
N ILE A 40 10.08 3.75 13.84
CA ILE A 40 11.54 3.64 13.72
C ILE A 40 11.93 2.21 13.33
N LEU A 41 11.37 1.21 14.01
CA LEU A 41 11.65 -0.19 13.72
C LEU A 41 11.16 -0.59 12.33
N PHE A 42 9.98 -0.12 11.91
CA PHE A 42 9.47 -0.27 10.53
C PHE A 42 10.47 0.32 9.52
N THR A 43 11.00 1.52 9.77
CA THR A 43 11.99 2.17 8.89
C THR A 43 13.21 1.28 8.65
N PHE A 44 13.75 0.68 9.72
CA PHE A 44 14.88 -0.26 9.63
C PHE A 44 14.50 -1.56 8.92
N LEU A 45 13.43 -2.23 9.36
CA LEU A 45 12.98 -3.50 8.79
C LEU A 45 12.65 -3.37 7.30
N PHE A 46 11.94 -2.31 6.92
CA PHE A 46 11.56 -2.04 5.55
C PHE A 46 12.79 -1.76 4.67
N SER A 47 13.76 -0.98 5.17
CA SER A 47 15.02 -0.72 4.46
C SER A 47 15.81 -2.02 4.21
N ILE A 48 15.89 -2.89 5.22
CA ILE A 48 16.55 -4.20 5.09
C ILE A 48 15.81 -5.07 4.08
N CYS A 49 14.49 -5.16 4.15
CA CYS A 49 13.68 -5.92 3.21
C CYS A 49 13.90 -5.44 1.77
N CYS A 50 13.83 -4.13 1.53
CA CYS A 50 14.13 -3.54 0.23
C CYS A 50 15.53 -3.94 -0.27
N ALA A 51 16.55 -3.82 0.59
CA ALA A 51 17.93 -4.13 0.22
C ALA A 51 18.10 -5.60 -0.17
N VAL A 52 17.50 -6.52 0.59
CA VAL A 52 17.57 -7.96 0.32
C VAL A 52 16.83 -8.31 -0.97
N ILE A 53 15.58 -7.87 -1.12
CA ILE A 53 14.75 -8.17 -2.29
C ILE A 53 15.41 -7.60 -3.56
N MET A 54 15.81 -6.33 -3.54
CA MET A 54 16.49 -5.71 -4.67
C MET A 54 17.81 -6.39 -4.99
N SER A 55 18.58 -6.84 -3.99
CA SER A 55 19.82 -7.57 -4.22
C SER A 55 19.58 -8.92 -4.91
N ILE A 56 18.53 -9.64 -4.50
CA ILE A 56 18.10 -10.87 -5.16
C ILE A 56 17.74 -10.56 -6.62
N CYS A 57 16.85 -9.59 -6.84
CA CYS A 57 16.36 -9.20 -8.17
C CYS A 57 17.49 -8.75 -9.09
N TYR A 58 18.43 -7.96 -8.57
CA TYR A 58 19.64 -7.51 -9.28
C TYR A 58 20.54 -8.67 -9.68
N SER A 59 20.76 -9.63 -8.76
CA SER A 59 21.64 -10.78 -9.00
C SER A 59 21.07 -11.80 -9.97
N GLN A 60 19.75 -12.02 -9.92
CA GLN A 60 19.05 -13.00 -10.76
C GLN A 60 18.45 -12.39 -12.04
N LYS A 61 18.58 -11.06 -12.22
CA LYS A 61 18.00 -10.32 -13.36
C LYS A 61 16.52 -10.66 -13.57
N THR A 62 15.77 -10.61 -12.48
CA THR A 62 14.36 -11.01 -12.47
C THR A 62 13.49 -10.05 -13.29
N ILE A 63 12.44 -10.62 -13.85
CA ILE A 63 11.36 -9.92 -14.56
C ILE A 63 9.97 -10.29 -14.01
N HIS A 64 9.91 -11.26 -13.09
CA HIS A 64 8.68 -11.79 -12.49
C HIS A 64 8.91 -12.10 -11.01
N TYR A 65 7.85 -11.98 -10.21
CA TYR A 65 7.88 -12.14 -8.76
C TYR A 65 7.92 -13.60 -8.29
N ILE A 66 7.37 -14.54 -9.07
CA ILE A 66 7.30 -15.96 -8.70
C ILE A 66 8.68 -16.56 -8.40
N PRO A 67 9.73 -16.37 -9.24
CA PRO A 67 11.08 -16.85 -8.92
C PRO A 67 11.63 -16.31 -7.61
N VAL A 68 11.36 -15.04 -7.30
CA VAL A 68 11.81 -14.40 -6.05
C VAL A 68 11.09 -15.03 -4.84
N LEU A 69 9.78 -15.24 -4.93
CA LEU A 69 9.04 -15.94 -3.90
C LEU A 69 9.53 -17.38 -3.74
N GLN A 70 9.69 -18.14 -4.83
CA GLN A 70 10.19 -19.52 -4.76
C GLN A 70 11.56 -19.62 -4.08
N LEU A 71 12.43 -18.63 -4.29
CA LEU A 71 13.72 -18.55 -3.61
C LEU A 71 13.59 -18.31 -2.10
N LEU A 72 12.65 -17.47 -1.68
CA LEU A 72 12.49 -17.05 -0.28
C LEU A 72 11.68 -18.05 0.58
N MET A 73 10.66 -18.66 0.00
CA MET A 73 9.69 -19.51 0.73
C MET A 73 9.61 -20.95 0.20
N GLY A 74 10.27 -21.26 -0.91
CA GLY A 74 10.21 -22.58 -1.54
C GLY A 74 8.92 -22.81 -2.34
N LYS A 75 8.98 -23.77 -3.28
CA LYS A 75 7.93 -24.01 -4.28
C LYS A 75 6.54 -24.33 -3.68
N LYS A 76 6.50 -25.13 -2.60
CA LYS A 76 5.24 -25.56 -1.96
C LYS A 76 4.46 -24.36 -1.40
N LEU A 77 5.14 -23.52 -0.63
CA LEU A 77 4.52 -22.33 -0.04
C LEU A 77 4.19 -21.29 -1.10
N THR A 78 5.02 -21.10 -2.13
CA THR A 78 4.67 -20.19 -3.24
C THR A 78 3.36 -20.59 -3.92
N SER A 79 3.07 -21.88 -4.07
CA SER A 79 1.79 -22.33 -4.63
C SER A 79 0.60 -22.01 -3.72
N LEU A 80 0.76 -22.10 -2.39
CA LEU A 80 -0.27 -21.70 -1.43
C LEU A 80 -0.53 -20.19 -1.51
N TYR A 81 0.55 -19.40 -1.54
CA TYR A 81 0.46 -17.94 -1.70
C TYR A 81 -0.20 -17.52 -3.00
N ASP A 82 -0.06 -18.31 -4.06
CA ASP A 82 -0.74 -18.01 -5.32
C ASP A 82 -2.27 -18.02 -5.17
N TYR A 83 -2.83 -18.96 -4.41
CA TYR A 83 -4.26 -18.94 -4.06
C TYR A 83 -4.62 -17.77 -3.14
N MET A 84 -3.77 -17.49 -2.13
CA MET A 84 -3.97 -16.36 -1.22
C MET A 84 -3.99 -15.01 -1.93
N ILE A 85 -3.23 -14.85 -3.02
CA ILE A 85 -3.23 -13.63 -3.83
C ILE A 85 -4.62 -13.37 -4.43
N ILE A 86 -5.37 -14.41 -4.83
CA ILE A 86 -6.75 -14.21 -5.33
C ILE A 86 -7.62 -13.62 -4.24
N LEU A 87 -7.57 -14.20 -3.03
CA LEU A 87 -8.33 -13.69 -1.89
C LEU A 87 -7.90 -12.27 -1.52
N TYR A 88 -6.60 -11.99 -1.53
CA TYR A 88 -6.04 -10.67 -1.27
C TYR A 88 -6.51 -9.64 -2.29
N LEU A 89 -6.42 -9.93 -3.59
CA LEU A 89 -6.89 -9.03 -4.64
C LEU A 89 -8.40 -8.81 -4.54
N PHE A 90 -9.16 -9.85 -4.21
CA PHE A 90 -10.61 -9.75 -4.02
C PHE A 90 -10.95 -8.81 -2.86
N SER A 91 -10.42 -9.08 -1.67
CA SER A 91 -10.74 -8.33 -0.46
C SER A 91 -10.22 -6.89 -0.50
N THR A 92 -9.01 -6.67 -1.04
CA THR A 92 -8.47 -5.31 -1.21
C THR A 92 -9.26 -4.52 -2.24
N THR A 93 -9.81 -5.15 -3.27
CA THR A 93 -10.74 -4.48 -4.20
C THR A 93 -12.05 -4.10 -3.50
N VAL A 94 -12.61 -4.97 -2.64
CA VAL A 94 -13.78 -4.62 -1.81
C VAL A 94 -13.48 -3.41 -0.93
N ILE A 95 -12.31 -3.37 -0.29
CA ILE A 95 -11.85 -2.21 0.49
C ILE A 95 -11.82 -0.96 -0.39
N MET A 96 -11.27 -1.02 -1.61
CA MET A 96 -11.22 0.14 -2.49
C MET A 96 -12.62 0.62 -2.92
N LEU A 97 -13.55 -0.30 -3.24
CA LEU A 97 -14.93 0.07 -3.53
C LEU A 97 -15.58 0.80 -2.34
N ALA A 98 -15.39 0.27 -1.13
CA ALA A 98 -15.89 0.88 0.09
C ALA A 98 -15.25 2.27 0.36
N GLY A 99 -13.94 2.39 0.17
CA GLY A 99 -13.20 3.64 0.34
C GLY A 99 -13.63 4.71 -0.67
N GLY A 100 -13.98 4.30 -1.88
CA GLY A 100 -14.52 5.19 -2.89
C GLY A 100 -15.90 5.74 -2.56
N GLY A 101 -16.78 4.90 -2.02
CA GLY A 101 -18.04 5.32 -1.41
C GLY A 101 -17.81 6.34 -0.30
N ALA A 102 -16.94 6.02 0.65
CA ALA A 102 -16.61 6.89 1.78
C ALA A 102 -15.99 8.25 1.35
N THR A 103 -15.21 8.27 0.26
CA THR A 103 -14.60 9.50 -0.25
C THR A 103 -15.66 10.46 -0.82
N LEU A 104 -16.66 9.95 -1.55
CA LEU A 104 -17.73 10.81 -2.07
C LEU A 104 -18.74 11.21 -0.99
N GLU A 105 -18.88 10.40 0.07
CA GLU A 105 -19.73 10.73 1.22
C GLU A 105 -19.27 12.00 1.93
N VAL A 106 -17.97 12.24 2.02
CA VAL A 106 -17.39 13.49 2.54
C VAL A 106 -17.77 14.71 1.67
N LEU A 107 -18.08 14.49 0.40
CA LEU A 107 -18.58 15.52 -0.51
C LEU A 107 -20.12 15.65 -0.48
N ASN A 108 -20.78 15.03 0.50
CA ASN A 108 -22.23 14.96 0.69
C ASN A 108 -22.99 14.15 -0.38
N PHE A 109 -22.32 13.27 -1.12
CA PHE A 109 -23.01 12.29 -1.96
C PHE A 109 -23.38 11.04 -1.14
N PRO A 110 -24.49 10.35 -1.44
CA PRO A 110 -24.79 9.08 -0.77
C PRO A 110 -23.69 8.03 -1.00
N TYR A 111 -23.30 7.31 0.05
CA TYR A 111 -22.25 6.28 0.02
C TYR A 111 -22.37 5.29 -1.17
N TRP A 112 -23.58 4.79 -1.43
CA TRP A 112 -23.85 3.84 -2.52
C TRP A 112 -23.60 4.42 -3.92
N VAL A 113 -23.77 5.74 -4.09
CA VAL A 113 -23.51 6.42 -5.37
C VAL A 113 -22.02 6.32 -5.69
N GLY A 114 -21.14 6.54 -4.72
CA GLY A 114 -19.70 6.41 -4.94
C GLY A 114 -19.26 5.00 -5.31
N ILE A 115 -19.87 3.97 -4.71
CA ILE A 115 -19.62 2.57 -5.08
C ILE A 115 -20.05 2.30 -6.53
N ILE A 116 -21.27 2.72 -6.91
CA ILE A 116 -21.78 2.50 -8.27
C ILE A 116 -20.93 3.22 -9.32
N ILE A 117 -20.51 4.46 -9.04
CA ILE A 117 -19.66 5.22 -9.96
C ILE A 117 -18.33 4.48 -10.17
N ILE A 118 -17.64 4.08 -9.10
CA ILE A 118 -16.36 3.35 -9.26
C ILE A 118 -16.58 2.02 -9.96
N ALA A 119 -17.57 1.22 -9.54
CA ALA A 119 -17.84 -0.07 -10.16
C ALA A 119 -18.16 0.08 -11.66
N GLY A 120 -18.96 1.07 -12.03
CA GLY A 120 -19.28 1.38 -13.42
C GLY A 120 -18.05 1.78 -14.23
N LEU A 121 -17.21 2.66 -13.70
CA LEU A 121 -15.96 3.06 -14.35
C LEU A 121 -14.98 1.89 -14.49
N LEU A 122 -14.91 1.00 -13.50
CA LEU A 122 -14.12 -0.21 -13.59
C LEU A 122 -14.63 -1.11 -14.72
N VAL A 123 -15.94 -1.32 -14.86
CA VAL A 123 -16.48 -2.11 -15.98
C VAL A 123 -16.14 -1.45 -17.32
N LEU A 124 -16.33 -0.14 -17.45
CA LEU A 124 -16.00 0.61 -18.67
C LEU A 124 -14.51 0.51 -19.03
N LEU A 125 -13.63 0.50 -18.04
CA LEU A 125 -12.20 0.29 -18.24
C LEU A 125 -11.87 -1.06 -18.87
N PHE A 126 -12.66 -2.11 -18.61
CA PHE A 126 -12.49 -3.42 -19.26
C PHE A 126 -13.22 -3.53 -20.60
N VAL A 127 -14.05 -2.55 -20.96
CA VAL A 127 -14.60 -2.40 -22.32
C VAL A 127 -13.53 -1.82 -23.25
N TRP A 128 -12.76 -0.84 -22.78
CA TRP A 128 -11.67 -0.21 -23.53
C TRP A 128 -10.31 -0.77 -23.10
N ASP A 129 -9.76 -1.67 -23.91
CA ASP A 129 -8.46 -2.37 -23.75
C ASP A 129 -7.46 -1.72 -22.76
N THR A 130 -6.94 -2.52 -21.81
CA THR A 130 -6.43 -2.14 -20.48
C THR A 130 -5.11 -1.34 -20.44
N LYS A 131 -4.73 -0.67 -21.53
CA LYS A 131 -3.43 0.01 -21.69
C LYS A 131 -3.33 1.34 -20.91
N GLY A 132 -4.43 1.90 -20.43
CA GLY A 132 -4.47 3.19 -19.72
C GLY A 132 -4.21 3.15 -18.20
N ILE A 133 -4.27 1.97 -17.57
CA ILE A 133 -4.21 1.86 -16.09
C ILE A 133 -2.84 2.28 -15.55
N THR A 134 -1.77 1.81 -16.20
CA THR A 134 -0.39 2.04 -15.76
C THR A 134 0.08 3.49 -15.94
N SER A 135 -0.49 4.24 -16.91
CA SER A 135 -0.09 5.62 -17.13
C SER A 135 -0.70 6.59 -16.11
N MET A 136 -1.95 6.40 -15.69
CA MET A 136 -2.58 7.26 -14.67
C MET A 136 -1.84 7.21 -13.33
N ASN A 137 -1.49 6.00 -12.87
CA ASN A 137 -0.86 5.82 -11.56
C ASN A 137 0.50 6.54 -11.45
N SER A 138 1.24 6.58 -12.56
CA SER A 138 2.57 7.21 -12.64
C SER A 138 2.53 8.74 -12.42
N PHE A 139 1.40 9.38 -12.68
CA PHE A 139 1.23 10.83 -12.48
C PHE A 139 0.51 11.16 -11.17
N ILE A 140 -0.56 10.43 -10.85
CA ILE A 140 -1.42 10.74 -9.69
C ILE A 140 -0.70 10.53 -8.36
N ILE A 141 0.05 9.44 -8.22
CA ILE A 141 0.67 9.08 -6.94
C ILE A 141 1.70 10.12 -6.48
N PRO A 142 2.65 10.59 -7.33
CA PRO A 142 3.55 11.67 -6.94
C PRO A 142 2.82 12.96 -6.50
N VAL A 143 1.73 13.33 -7.19
CA VAL A 143 0.93 14.50 -6.83
C VAL A 143 0.24 14.30 -5.48
N LEU A 144 -0.39 13.14 -5.27
CA LEU A 144 -1.02 12.77 -3.99
C LEU A 144 -0.02 12.83 -2.83
N ILE A 145 1.16 12.24 -2.99
CA ILE A 145 2.22 12.27 -1.97
C ILE A 145 2.66 13.70 -1.68
N THR A 146 2.83 14.52 -2.71
CA THR A 146 3.27 15.91 -2.55
C THR A 146 2.25 16.72 -1.75
N PHE A 147 0.96 16.65 -2.12
CA PHE A 147 -0.11 17.32 -1.38
C PHE A 147 -0.25 16.80 0.05
N LEU A 148 -0.17 15.48 0.23
CA LEU A 148 -0.23 14.85 1.55
C LEU A 148 0.88 15.40 2.46
N ILE A 149 2.13 15.41 1.99
CA ILE A 149 3.27 15.94 2.76
C ILE A 149 3.02 17.41 3.11
N VAL A 150 2.61 18.24 2.16
CA VAL A 150 2.31 19.67 2.42
C VAL A 150 1.25 19.83 3.51
N ILE A 151 0.14 19.09 3.42
CA ILE A 151 -0.95 19.14 4.41
C ILE A 151 -0.45 18.71 5.79
N LEU A 152 0.31 17.62 5.89
CA LEU A 152 0.81 17.14 7.17
C LEU A 152 1.80 18.10 7.81
N PHE A 153 2.72 18.66 7.02
CA PHE A 153 3.66 19.69 7.50
C PHE A 153 2.94 20.96 7.94
N SER A 154 2.01 21.47 7.13
CA SER A 154 1.22 22.66 7.47
C SER A 154 0.37 22.44 8.73
N PHE A 155 -0.18 21.24 8.91
CA PHE A 155 -0.99 20.90 10.08
C PHE A 155 -0.14 20.93 11.35
N GLN A 156 1.05 20.34 11.29
CA GLN A 156 1.99 20.36 12.41
C GLN A 156 2.52 21.77 12.70
N MET A 157 2.73 22.61 11.68
CA MET A 157 3.09 24.02 11.89
C MET A 157 2.02 24.79 12.65
N LEU A 158 0.74 24.60 12.30
CA LEU A 158 -0.38 25.28 12.97
C LEU A 158 -0.48 24.89 14.45
N ASP A 159 -0.13 23.65 14.78
CA ASP A 159 -0.11 23.15 16.15
C ASP A 159 1.24 23.36 16.86
N GLY A 160 2.10 24.24 16.32
CA GLY A 160 3.37 24.63 16.93
C GLY A 160 4.47 23.56 16.92
N PHE A 161 4.31 22.51 16.10
CA PHE A 161 5.25 21.38 16.00
C PHE A 161 5.53 20.68 17.35
N SER A 162 4.50 20.59 18.20
CA SER A 162 4.52 19.83 19.46
C SER A 162 4.61 18.32 19.21
N ILE A 163 5.76 17.84 18.75
CA ILE A 163 6.05 16.41 18.59
C ILE A 163 6.55 15.91 19.95
N ASN A 164 5.69 15.20 20.67
CA ASN A 164 6.01 14.65 21.98
C ASN A 164 6.45 13.19 21.83
N PHE A 165 7.75 12.96 21.60
CA PHE A 165 8.30 11.61 21.56
C PHE A 165 8.64 11.13 22.98
N THR A 166 7.77 10.32 23.58
CA THR A 166 8.00 9.71 24.89
C THR A 166 8.59 8.30 24.75
N ILE A 167 9.86 8.11 25.12
CA ILE A 167 10.54 6.79 25.00
C ILE A 167 9.90 5.73 25.92
N TYR A 168 9.28 6.15 27.03
CA TYR A 168 8.81 5.26 28.09
C TYR A 168 7.42 4.65 27.84
N GLU A 169 6.66 5.19 26.89
CA GLU A 169 5.29 4.76 26.55
C GLU A 169 5.25 4.30 25.09
N GLN A 170 5.87 3.14 24.83
CA GLN A 170 6.08 2.62 23.47
C GLN A 170 5.61 1.16 23.35
N ARG A 171 4.40 0.86 23.86
CA ARG A 171 3.90 -0.52 23.96
C ARG A 171 3.57 -1.14 22.61
N ASN A 172 3.35 -0.32 21.57
CA ASN A 172 2.93 -0.80 20.24
C ASN A 172 4.11 -1.08 19.27
N TRP A 173 5.34 -1.21 19.77
CA TRP A 173 6.49 -1.60 18.94
C TRP A 173 6.31 -2.87 18.08
N PRO A 174 5.52 -3.91 18.47
CA PRO A 174 5.35 -5.10 17.63
C PRO A 174 4.63 -4.80 16.31
N ALA A 175 3.87 -3.71 16.22
CA ALA A 175 3.19 -3.32 14.99
C ALA A 175 4.15 -3.06 13.82
N ALA A 176 5.43 -2.76 14.11
CA ALA A 176 6.46 -2.65 13.09
C ALA A 176 6.55 -3.91 12.22
N PHE A 177 6.41 -5.10 12.81
CA PHE A 177 6.53 -6.37 12.10
C PHE A 177 5.32 -6.62 11.22
N THR A 178 4.12 -6.45 11.75
CA THR A 178 2.87 -6.71 11.00
C THR A 178 2.66 -5.67 9.90
N PHE A 179 2.98 -4.40 10.15
CA PHE A 179 2.92 -3.35 9.13
C PHE A 179 4.00 -3.53 8.05
N THR A 180 5.24 -3.89 8.43
CA THR A 180 6.26 -4.25 7.43
C THR A 180 5.79 -5.44 6.60
N ALA A 181 5.31 -6.50 7.25
CA ALA A 181 4.88 -7.73 6.60
C ALA A 181 3.70 -7.52 5.64
N LEU A 182 2.72 -6.69 5.99
CA LEU A 182 1.62 -6.30 5.11
C LEU A 182 2.13 -5.79 3.76
N ASN A 183 3.22 -5.02 3.79
CA ASN A 183 3.79 -4.34 2.62
C ASN A 183 4.77 -5.18 1.78
N ILE A 184 5.13 -6.38 2.22
CA ILE A 184 6.15 -7.20 1.53
C ILE A 184 5.69 -7.73 0.18
N LEU A 185 4.47 -8.23 0.07
CA LEU A 185 4.01 -8.82 -1.19
C LEU A 185 3.98 -7.79 -2.33
N PRO A 186 3.38 -6.59 -2.16
CA PRO A 186 3.47 -5.53 -3.16
C PRO A 186 4.92 -5.13 -3.46
N LEU A 187 5.78 -5.06 -2.43
CA LEU A 187 7.19 -4.72 -2.59
C LEU A 187 7.94 -5.74 -3.44
N VAL A 188 7.78 -7.04 -3.17
CA VAL A 188 8.37 -8.13 -3.98
C VAL A 188 7.84 -8.08 -5.41
N ALA A 189 6.53 -7.87 -5.60
CA ALA A 189 5.92 -7.83 -6.92
C ALA A 189 6.52 -6.74 -7.81
N VAL A 190 6.69 -5.52 -7.28
CA VAL A 190 7.24 -4.38 -8.03
C VAL A 190 8.75 -4.53 -8.24
N LEU A 191 9.51 -4.86 -7.19
CA LEU A 191 10.96 -4.96 -7.30
C LEU A 191 11.41 -6.10 -8.22
N ALA A 192 10.67 -7.22 -8.23
CA ALA A 192 10.97 -8.34 -9.10
C ALA A 192 10.70 -8.06 -10.58
N GLY A 193 9.84 -7.08 -10.89
CA GLY A 193 9.59 -6.63 -12.27
C GLY A 193 10.74 -5.79 -12.85
N ILE A 194 11.56 -5.16 -11.99
CA ILE A 194 12.63 -4.26 -12.43
C ILE A 194 14.04 -4.86 -12.26
N GLY A 195 14.18 -6.11 -11.81
CA GLY A 195 15.47 -6.71 -11.47
C GLY A 195 16.49 -6.68 -12.60
N LYS A 196 16.05 -6.91 -13.84
CA LYS A 196 16.89 -6.82 -15.05
C LYS A 196 17.39 -5.39 -15.34
N GLU A 197 16.63 -4.38 -14.95
CA GLU A 197 16.93 -2.95 -15.19
C GLU A 197 17.92 -2.35 -14.18
N ILE A 198 18.11 -2.99 -13.03
CA ILE A 198 19.06 -2.56 -12.01
C ILE A 198 20.50 -2.83 -12.51
N LYS A 199 21.33 -1.79 -12.57
CA LYS A 199 22.67 -1.88 -13.19
C LYS A 199 23.80 -2.00 -12.18
N THR A 200 23.66 -1.42 -10.98
CA THR A 200 24.73 -1.42 -9.98
C THR A 200 24.20 -1.64 -8.57
N LYS A 201 25.07 -2.14 -7.67
CA LYS A 201 24.74 -2.30 -6.24
C LYS A 201 24.43 -0.97 -5.54
N GLY A 202 24.99 0.15 -5.99
CA GLY A 202 24.69 1.44 -5.38
C GLY A 202 23.28 1.96 -5.68
N GLU A 203 22.67 1.54 -6.81
CA GLU A 203 21.25 1.80 -7.05
C GLU A 203 20.37 1.13 -5.99
N VAL A 204 20.72 -0.10 -5.59
CA VAL A 204 20.03 -0.85 -4.53
C VAL A 204 20.12 -0.13 -3.20
N TRP A 205 21.31 0.31 -2.79
CA TRP A 205 21.51 0.99 -1.51
C TRP A 205 20.74 2.31 -1.41
N ILE A 206 20.83 3.16 -2.44
CA ILE A 206 20.12 4.45 -2.47
C ILE A 206 18.61 4.22 -2.41
N ALA A 207 18.09 3.28 -3.21
CA ALA A 207 16.66 3.00 -3.24
C ALA A 207 16.15 2.42 -1.91
N SER A 208 16.90 1.51 -1.31
CA SER A 208 16.48 0.79 -0.10
C SER A 208 16.51 1.67 1.15
N ILE A 209 17.62 2.35 1.41
CA ILE A 209 17.74 3.24 2.57
C ILE A 209 16.87 4.48 2.36
N GLY A 210 16.90 5.08 1.17
CA GLY A 210 16.14 6.28 0.86
C GLY A 210 14.63 6.06 0.99
N SER A 211 14.11 4.95 0.47
CA SER A 211 12.67 4.65 0.58
C SER A 211 12.25 4.39 2.03
N GLY A 212 13.03 3.63 2.79
CA GLY A 212 12.76 3.40 4.20
C GLY A 212 12.74 4.70 5.02
N VAL A 213 13.77 5.55 4.88
CA VAL A 213 13.85 6.84 5.60
C VAL A 213 12.70 7.77 5.23
N VAL A 214 12.38 7.91 3.93
CA VAL A 214 11.29 8.78 3.49
C VAL A 214 9.93 8.26 3.95
N LEU A 215 9.65 6.96 3.76
CA LEU A 215 8.39 6.36 4.23
C LEU A 215 8.27 6.40 5.75
N GLY A 216 9.37 6.15 6.47
CA GLY A 216 9.43 6.28 7.93
C GLY A 216 9.11 7.68 8.40
N GLY A 217 9.74 8.69 7.80
CA GLY A 217 9.48 10.10 8.12
C GLY A 217 8.05 10.54 7.82
N ILE A 218 7.50 10.16 6.65
CA ILE A 218 6.10 10.43 6.31
C ILE A 218 5.17 9.70 7.29
N SER A 219 5.44 8.43 7.61
CA SER A 219 4.62 7.64 8.54
C SER A 219 4.61 8.27 9.93
N PHE A 220 5.78 8.74 10.40
CA PHE A 220 5.92 9.41 11.68
C PHE A 220 5.12 10.71 11.71
N LEU A 221 5.34 11.60 10.74
CA LEU A 221 4.63 12.87 10.66
C LEU A 221 3.11 12.68 10.57
N TYR A 222 2.68 11.69 9.80
CA TYR A 222 1.26 11.40 9.62
C TYR A 222 0.67 10.80 10.91
N ASN A 223 1.33 9.84 11.55
CA ASN A 223 0.87 9.25 12.80
C ASN A 223 0.73 10.31 13.91
N GLU A 224 1.72 11.20 14.07
CA GLU A 224 1.64 12.31 15.03
C GLU A 224 0.47 13.25 14.72
N SER A 225 0.17 13.47 13.44
CA SER A 225 -0.97 14.30 13.03
C SER A 225 -2.30 13.59 13.33
N LEU A 226 -2.37 12.27 13.17
CA LEU A 226 -3.54 11.46 13.46
C LEU A 226 -3.83 11.38 14.97
N ILE A 227 -2.80 11.22 15.81
CA ILE A 227 -2.96 11.21 17.27
C ILE A 227 -3.63 12.50 17.77
N LYS A 228 -3.29 13.66 17.18
CA LYS A 228 -3.88 14.96 17.54
C LYS A 228 -5.37 15.06 17.23
N VAL A 229 -5.85 14.31 16.23
CA VAL A 229 -7.27 14.25 15.86
C VAL A 229 -7.93 12.92 16.27
N ALA A 230 -7.31 12.15 17.17
CA ALA A 230 -7.74 10.79 17.53
C ALA A 230 -9.21 10.70 17.96
N HIS A 231 -9.70 11.69 18.70
CA HIS A 231 -11.11 11.75 19.10
C HIS A 231 -12.07 11.84 17.90
N ASP A 232 -11.66 12.52 16.84
CA ASP A 232 -12.46 12.69 15.63
C ASP A 232 -12.37 11.44 14.73
N ILE A 233 -11.23 10.71 14.72
CA ILE A 233 -10.99 9.58 13.80
C ILE A 233 -12.06 8.49 13.87
N MET A 234 -12.66 8.26 15.03
CA MET A 234 -13.72 7.26 15.23
C MET A 234 -14.99 7.56 14.42
N PHE A 235 -15.18 8.82 13.98
CA PHE A 235 -16.34 9.27 13.21
C PHE A 235 -16.08 9.35 11.70
N TYR A 236 -14.85 9.13 11.25
CA TYR A 236 -14.52 9.14 9.83
C TYR A 236 -14.21 7.72 9.37
N GLU A 237 -14.57 7.39 8.14
CA GLU A 237 -14.07 6.20 7.44
C GLU A 237 -12.61 6.44 6.99
N ILE A 238 -12.30 7.66 6.55
CA ILE A 238 -10.98 8.08 6.06
C ILE A 238 -10.38 9.13 7.02
N PRO A 239 -9.40 8.77 7.86
CA PRO A 239 -8.84 9.66 8.89
C PRO A 239 -8.25 10.96 8.37
N LEU A 240 -7.75 10.98 7.13
CA LEU A 240 -7.24 12.21 6.50
C LEU A 240 -8.26 13.36 6.57
N PHE A 241 -9.55 13.07 6.45
CA PHE A 241 -10.57 14.12 6.46
C PHE A 241 -10.78 14.75 7.83
N ALA A 242 -10.45 14.05 8.93
CA ALA A 242 -10.41 14.65 10.26
C ALA A 242 -9.31 15.72 10.37
N ILE A 243 -8.16 15.50 9.73
CA ILE A 243 -7.08 16.50 9.63
C ILE A 243 -7.55 17.68 8.76
N LEU A 244 -8.15 17.39 7.61
CA LEU A 244 -8.60 18.41 6.64
C LEU A 244 -9.75 19.29 7.13
N LYS A 245 -10.45 18.93 8.21
CA LYS A 245 -11.46 19.79 8.86
C LYS A 245 -10.93 21.16 9.27
N HIS A 246 -9.62 21.27 9.51
CA HIS A 246 -8.94 22.51 9.86
C HIS A 246 -8.48 23.34 8.64
N TYR A 247 -8.78 22.87 7.42
CA TYR A 247 -8.39 23.50 6.17
C TYR A 247 -9.60 24.07 5.43
N PRO A 248 -9.38 25.04 4.52
CA PRO A 248 -10.43 25.51 3.63
C PRO A 248 -11.02 24.36 2.79
N TYR A 249 -12.33 24.43 2.51
CA TYR A 249 -13.07 23.37 1.82
C TYR A 249 -12.46 22.95 0.46
N TYR A 250 -11.79 23.86 -0.26
CA TYR A 250 -11.14 23.51 -1.52
C TYR A 250 -10.05 22.43 -1.36
N MET A 251 -9.35 22.38 -0.21
CA MET A 251 -8.37 21.32 0.07
C MET A 251 -9.05 19.97 0.23
N VAL A 252 -10.23 19.94 0.84
CA VAL A 252 -11.07 18.72 0.92
C VAL A 252 -11.43 18.23 -0.48
N LEU A 253 -11.82 19.13 -1.39
CA LEU A 253 -12.13 18.78 -2.78
C LEU A 253 -10.92 18.19 -3.52
N VAL A 254 -9.76 18.86 -3.43
CA VAL A 254 -8.52 18.41 -4.08
C VAL A 254 -8.08 17.04 -3.54
N MET A 255 -8.05 16.86 -2.22
CA MET A 255 -7.65 15.58 -1.62
C MET A 255 -8.66 14.47 -1.87
N SER A 256 -9.96 14.78 -1.87
CA SER A 256 -11.00 13.81 -2.24
C SER A 256 -10.79 13.34 -3.68
N PHE A 257 -10.52 14.25 -4.61
CA PHE A 257 -10.24 13.88 -6.01
C PHE A 257 -8.98 13.00 -6.13
N LEU A 258 -7.86 13.41 -5.52
CA LEU A 258 -6.60 12.66 -5.59
C LEU A 258 -6.72 11.27 -4.94
N LEU A 259 -7.35 11.17 -3.77
CA LEU A 259 -7.63 9.90 -3.10
C LEU A 259 -8.56 9.03 -3.93
N TRP A 260 -9.65 9.60 -4.44
CA TRP A 260 -10.63 8.86 -5.23
C TRP A 260 -10.01 8.27 -6.49
N VAL A 261 -9.14 9.01 -7.18
CA VAL A 261 -8.39 8.49 -8.34
C VAL A 261 -7.41 7.39 -7.92
N ALA A 262 -6.69 7.54 -6.81
CA ALA A 262 -5.78 6.50 -6.30
C ALA A 262 -6.53 5.22 -5.87
N ILE A 263 -7.71 5.36 -5.26
CA ILE A 263 -8.62 4.27 -4.93
C ILE A 263 -9.06 3.56 -6.20
N TYR A 264 -9.52 4.31 -7.20
CA TYR A 264 -9.95 3.77 -8.49
C TYR A 264 -8.82 3.00 -9.19
N THR A 265 -7.61 3.53 -9.28
CA THR A 265 -6.48 2.84 -9.93
C THR A 265 -6.05 1.58 -9.17
N THR A 266 -6.17 1.60 -7.84
CA THR A 266 -5.91 0.42 -7.00
C THR A 266 -6.97 -0.66 -7.23
N ALA A 267 -8.25 -0.30 -7.25
CA ALA A 267 -9.35 -1.21 -7.58
C ALA A 267 -9.22 -1.79 -8.99
N ALA A 268 -8.85 -0.95 -9.97
CA ALA A 268 -8.61 -1.37 -11.34
C ALA A 268 -7.51 -2.43 -11.45
N SER A 269 -6.41 -2.24 -10.71
CA SER A 269 -5.31 -3.21 -10.64
C SER A 269 -5.75 -4.52 -9.99
N GLY A 270 -6.59 -4.44 -8.96
CA GLY A 270 -7.20 -5.60 -8.29
C GLY A 270 -8.09 -6.42 -9.22
N VAL A 271 -9.06 -5.77 -9.87
CA VAL A 271 -9.95 -6.41 -10.86
C VAL A 271 -9.15 -6.96 -12.04
N PHE A 272 -8.12 -6.26 -12.50
CA PHE A 272 -7.24 -6.75 -13.58
C PHE A 272 -6.51 -8.02 -13.16
N GLY A 273 -5.95 -8.04 -11.95
CA GLY A 273 -5.29 -9.24 -11.40
C GLY A 273 -6.23 -10.43 -11.25
N LEU A 274 -7.50 -10.21 -10.88
CA LEU A 274 -8.51 -11.26 -10.78
C LEU A 274 -8.96 -11.76 -12.16
N THR A 275 -9.36 -10.85 -13.04
CA THR A 275 -9.85 -11.19 -14.38
C THR A 275 -8.81 -11.94 -15.21
N THR A 276 -7.53 -11.55 -15.15
CA THR A 276 -6.44 -12.25 -15.85
C THR A 276 -6.24 -13.68 -15.36
N ARG A 277 -6.46 -13.95 -14.06
CA ARG A 277 -6.40 -15.30 -13.50
C ARG A 277 -7.61 -16.14 -13.89
N PHE A 278 -8.82 -15.59 -13.78
CA PHE A 278 -10.06 -16.30 -14.08
C PHE A 278 -10.31 -16.52 -15.56
N ARG A 279 -9.73 -15.72 -16.47
CA ARG A 279 -9.84 -15.88 -17.92
C ARG A 279 -9.36 -17.25 -18.43
N LYS A 280 -8.48 -17.93 -17.69
CA LYS A 280 -8.04 -19.30 -18.02
C LYS A 280 -9.13 -20.35 -17.80
N TYR A 281 -10.11 -20.05 -16.96
CA TYR A 281 -11.18 -20.95 -16.54
C TYR A 281 -12.54 -20.57 -17.11
N VAL A 282 -12.71 -19.31 -17.54
CA VAL A 282 -13.99 -18.77 -18.02
C VAL A 282 -13.80 -18.06 -19.35
N SER A 283 -14.56 -18.45 -20.37
CA SER A 283 -14.50 -17.90 -21.74
C SER A 283 -15.59 -16.85 -22.00
N VAL A 284 -15.56 -15.74 -21.26
CA VAL A 284 -16.44 -14.58 -21.45
C VAL A 284 -15.63 -13.31 -21.77
N PRO A 285 -16.23 -12.25 -22.33
CA PRO A 285 -15.56 -10.96 -22.49
C PRO A 285 -15.02 -10.43 -21.14
N LEU A 286 -13.87 -9.75 -21.16
CA LEU A 286 -13.21 -9.26 -19.94
C LEU A 286 -14.11 -8.34 -19.11
N TRP A 287 -14.89 -7.46 -19.76
CA TRP A 287 -15.84 -6.58 -19.08
C TRP A 287 -16.97 -7.37 -18.39
N THR A 288 -17.43 -8.47 -18.97
CA THR A 288 -18.46 -9.34 -18.37
C THR A 288 -17.91 -10.04 -17.14
N LEU A 289 -16.67 -10.55 -17.21
CA LEU A 289 -15.99 -11.15 -16.08
C LEU A 289 -15.75 -10.14 -14.95
N ALA A 290 -15.32 -8.92 -15.29
CA ALA A 290 -15.15 -7.82 -14.33
C ALA A 290 -16.47 -7.47 -13.65
N LEU A 291 -17.56 -7.34 -14.42
CA LEU A 291 -18.90 -7.07 -13.89
C LEU A 291 -19.35 -8.16 -12.92
N MET A 292 -19.22 -9.44 -13.29
CA MET A 292 -19.58 -10.55 -12.40
C MET A 292 -18.80 -10.54 -11.09
N ILE A 293 -17.49 -10.30 -11.15
CA ILE A 293 -16.64 -10.18 -9.95
C ILE A 293 -17.11 -9.02 -9.08
N LEU A 294 -17.33 -7.83 -9.67
CA LEU A 294 -17.76 -6.64 -8.94
C LEU A 294 -19.14 -6.83 -8.28
N LEU A 295 -20.08 -7.50 -8.95
CA LEU A 295 -21.40 -7.81 -8.37
C LEU A 295 -21.30 -8.65 -7.10
N THR A 296 -20.32 -9.55 -6.99
CA THR A 296 -20.07 -10.31 -5.76
C THR A 296 -19.40 -9.48 -4.66
N MET A 297 -18.73 -8.38 -5.01
CA MET A 297 -18.02 -7.51 -4.08
C MET A 297 -18.92 -6.44 -3.46
N ILE A 298 -19.88 -5.90 -4.21
CA ILE A 298 -20.75 -4.79 -3.78
C ILE A 298 -21.47 -5.08 -2.44
N PRO A 299 -22.07 -6.25 -2.18
CA PRO A 299 -22.69 -6.52 -0.88
C PRO A 299 -21.71 -6.46 0.28
N LEU A 300 -20.41 -6.73 0.05
CA LEU A 300 -19.39 -6.73 1.09
C LEU A 300 -18.91 -5.31 1.44
N THR A 301 -19.18 -4.30 0.60
CA THR A 301 -18.77 -2.93 0.89
C THR A 301 -19.57 -2.33 2.05
N THR A 302 -20.75 -2.87 2.37
CA THR A 302 -21.57 -2.39 3.51
C THR A 302 -20.91 -2.62 4.87
N ILE A 303 -19.83 -3.39 4.94
CA ILE A 303 -19.02 -3.58 6.14
C ILE A 303 -18.29 -2.28 6.54
N GLY A 304 -18.05 -1.37 5.59
CA GLY A 304 -17.34 -0.11 5.80
C GLY A 304 -15.84 -0.20 5.55
N PHE A 305 -15.25 0.89 5.06
CA PHE A 305 -13.84 0.94 4.64
C PHE A 305 -12.88 0.75 5.82
N SER A 306 -13.14 1.45 6.91
CA SER A 306 -12.40 1.39 8.17
C SER A 306 -12.44 -0.02 8.76
N THR A 307 -13.63 -0.60 8.88
CA THR A 307 -13.82 -1.97 9.43
C THR A 307 -13.10 -3.01 8.59
N LEU A 308 -13.21 -2.92 7.26
CA LEU A 308 -12.54 -3.86 6.37
C LEU A 308 -11.01 -3.78 6.53
N ILE A 309 -10.42 -2.58 6.65
CA ILE A 309 -8.99 -2.43 6.91
C ILE A 309 -8.64 -2.99 8.29
N ALA A 310 -9.38 -2.64 9.34
CA ALA A 310 -9.13 -3.08 10.71
C ALA A 310 -9.11 -4.61 10.88
N VAL A 311 -9.87 -5.33 10.06
CA VAL A 311 -9.87 -6.80 10.09
C VAL A 311 -8.85 -7.40 9.12
N LEU A 312 -8.89 -6.98 7.86
CA LEU A 312 -8.16 -7.68 6.79
C LEU A 312 -6.68 -7.36 6.81
N TYR A 313 -6.28 -6.13 7.14
CA TYR A 313 -4.88 -5.74 7.05
C TYR A 313 -4.02 -6.35 8.15
N PRO A 314 -4.43 -6.35 9.44
CA PRO A 314 -3.72 -7.11 10.46
C PRO A 314 -3.62 -8.60 10.13
N LEU A 315 -4.68 -9.19 9.58
CA LEU A 315 -4.68 -10.58 9.11
C LEU A 315 -3.64 -10.82 8.01
N TYR A 316 -3.57 -9.95 7.00
CA TYR A 316 -2.53 -10.03 5.97
C TYR A 316 -1.12 -9.77 6.50
N GLY A 317 -0.97 -8.85 7.46
CA GLY A 317 0.27 -8.62 8.17
C GLY A 317 0.79 -9.89 8.83
N ILE A 318 -0.07 -10.59 9.59
CA ILE A 318 0.28 -11.86 10.25
C ILE A 318 0.62 -12.94 9.24
N LEU A 319 -0.20 -13.12 8.20
CA LEU A 319 0.05 -14.12 7.17
C LEU A 319 1.40 -13.92 6.49
N ASN A 320 1.77 -12.67 6.24
CA ASN A 320 3.04 -12.31 5.59
C ASN A 320 4.25 -12.28 6.54
N LEU A 321 4.08 -12.46 7.86
CA LEU A 321 5.22 -12.51 8.81
C LEU A 321 6.21 -13.61 8.43
N TYR A 322 5.72 -14.71 7.86
CA TYR A 322 6.59 -15.77 7.36
C TYR A 322 7.53 -15.26 6.25
N ILE A 323 7.01 -14.49 5.28
CA ILE A 323 7.82 -13.93 4.20
C ILE A 323 8.82 -12.91 4.77
N LEU A 324 8.37 -12.08 5.71
CA LEU A 324 9.24 -11.14 6.43
C LEU A 324 10.43 -11.87 7.05
N ALA A 325 10.17 -12.92 7.83
CA ALA A 325 11.22 -13.73 8.45
C ALA A 325 12.16 -14.34 7.41
N SER A 326 11.63 -14.94 6.33
CA SER A 326 12.43 -15.50 5.24
C SER A 326 13.35 -14.47 4.60
N ILE A 327 12.87 -13.24 4.38
CA ILE A 327 13.68 -12.16 3.78
C ILE A 327 14.79 -11.72 4.74
N LEU A 328 14.47 -11.51 6.02
CA LEU A 328 15.46 -11.09 7.03
C LEU A 328 16.55 -12.15 7.25
N LEU A 329 16.20 -13.43 7.17
CA LEU A 329 17.14 -14.55 7.36
C LEU A 329 17.95 -14.88 6.10
N TYR A 330 17.47 -14.52 4.90
CA TYR A 330 18.10 -14.88 3.62
C TYR A 330 19.61 -14.56 3.53
N PRO A 331 20.10 -13.35 3.92
CA PRO A 331 21.52 -13.04 3.84
C PRO A 331 22.39 -13.93 4.75
N ILE A 332 21.85 -14.34 5.90
CA ILE A 332 22.53 -15.18 6.88
C ILE A 332 22.65 -16.60 6.29
N VAL A 333 21.53 -17.17 5.84
CA VAL A 333 21.50 -18.53 5.27
C VAL A 333 22.40 -18.65 4.04
N LYS A 334 22.36 -17.68 3.13
CA LYS A 334 23.21 -17.66 1.94
C LYS A 334 24.71 -17.61 2.26
N LYS A 335 25.09 -16.92 3.34
CA LYS A 335 26.48 -16.86 3.79
C LYS A 335 26.96 -18.25 4.25
N TYR A 336 26.12 -19.01 4.95
CA TYR A 336 26.44 -20.36 5.38
C TYR A 336 26.52 -21.35 4.21
N SER A 337 25.62 -21.28 3.23
CA SER A 337 25.62 -22.20 2.07
C SER A 337 26.79 -22.01 1.10
N ASN A 338 27.47 -20.87 1.14
CA ASN A 338 28.67 -20.60 0.32
C ASN A 338 29.98 -21.03 1.02
N VAL A 339 29.91 -21.44 2.29
CA VAL A 339 31.08 -21.84 3.10
C VAL A 339 31.18 -23.37 3.22
N THR A 340 30.11 -24.10 2.90
CA THR A 340 30.04 -25.57 2.81
C THR A 340 30.17 -26.03 1.36
#